data_AF-A0A109FLC6-F1
#
_entry.id   AF-A0A109FLC6-F1
#
_cell.length_a   1.000
_cell.length_b   1.000
_cell.length_c   1.000
_cell.angle_alpha   90.00
_cell.angle_beta   90.00
_cell.angle_gamma   90.00
#
_symmetry.space_group_name_H-M   'P 1'
#
loop_
_entity.id
_entity.type
_entity.pdbx_description
1 polymer ?
#
loop_
_entity_poly.entity_id
_entity_poly.type
_entity_poly.pdbx_seq_one_letter_code
_entity_poly.pdbx_strand_id
1 'polypeptide(L)'
;MTSAELKSAQQDIQAALRTRMIQSGEYSKIMEALRSKLDEAGWEDRVRDLAREKARGQEPPNLQELVNDLEPTALDMIPADARTQVEAMVRAFVEKSIE
;
A
#
# COMPACT_ATOMS: atom_id res chain seq x y z
N MET A 1 14.65 -9.54 28.23
CA MET A 1 13.46 -9.46 27.35
C MET A 1 13.42 -10.70 26.48
N THR A 2 12.27 -11.38 26.43
CA THR A 2 12.02 -12.51 25.55
C THR A 2 11.75 -12.04 24.11
N SER A 3 11.85 -12.94 23.14
CA SER A 3 11.52 -12.65 21.73
C SER A 3 10.07 -12.15 21.56
N ALA A 4 9.15 -12.60 22.41
CA ALA A 4 7.76 -12.15 22.41
C ALA A 4 7.62 -10.68 22.86
N GLU A 5 8.33 -10.28 23.90
CA GLU A 5 8.32 -8.91 24.42
C GLU A 5 8.89 -7.90 23.40
N LEU A 6 9.95 -8.28 22.68
CA LEU A 6 10.52 -7.45 21.61
C LEU A 6 9.54 -7.26 20.45
N LYS A 7 8.83 -8.31 20.03
CA LYS A 7 7.82 -8.21 18.97
C LYS A 7 6.66 -7.31 19.37
N SER A 8 6.17 -7.43 20.60
CA SER A 8 5.09 -6.55 21.10
C SER A 8 5.51 -5.08 21.08
N ALA A 9 6.70 -4.77 21.61
CA ALA A 9 7.21 -3.40 21.62
C ALA A 9 7.39 -2.84 20.19
N GLN A 10 7.83 -3.66 19.23
CA GLN A 10 7.91 -3.26 17.82
C GLN A 10 6.53 -2.94 17.24
N GLN A 11 5.51 -3.74 17.53
CA GLN A 11 4.14 -3.50 17.09
C GLN A 11 3.57 -2.21 17.68
N ASP A 12 3.83 -1.93 18.96
CA ASP A 12 3.39 -0.70 19.63
C ASP A 12 4.03 0.54 19.00
N ILE A 13 5.34 0.48 18.71
CA ILE A 13 6.06 1.57 18.02
C ILE A 13 5.50 1.80 16.62
N GLN A 14 5.25 0.74 15.85
CA GLN A 14 4.66 0.84 14.52
C GLN A 14 3.25 1.46 14.57
N ALA A 15 2.42 1.06 15.53
CA ALA A 15 1.09 1.61 15.72
C ALA A 15 1.12 3.10 16.11
N ALA A 16 2.04 3.48 16.99
CA ALA A 16 2.23 4.88 17.39
C ALA A 16 2.71 5.75 16.21
N LEU A 17 3.69 5.28 15.44
CA LEU A 17 4.17 5.96 14.23
C LEU A 17 3.06 6.13 13.20
N ARG A 18 2.28 5.07 12.94
CA ARG A 18 1.13 5.12 12.02
C ARG A 18 0.09 6.15 12.47
N THR A 19 -0.23 6.16 13.77
CA THR A 19 -1.18 7.11 14.35
C THR A 19 -0.70 8.55 14.16
N ARG A 20 0.58 8.81 14.46
CA ARG A 20 1.19 10.13 14.26
C ARG A 20 1.16 10.55 12.79
N MET A 21 1.48 9.64 11.86
CA MET A 21 1.48 9.89 10.42
C MET A 21 0.09 10.28 9.89
N ILE A 22 -0.96 9.66 10.43
CA ILE A 22 -2.36 10.01 10.10
C ILE A 22 -2.71 11.38 10.67
N GLN A 23 -2.42 11.62 11.95
CA GLN A 23 -2.76 12.87 12.64
C GLN A 23 -2.01 14.09 12.08
N SER A 24 -0.78 13.92 11.60
CA SER A 24 -0.01 14.99 10.96
C SER A 24 -0.44 15.28 9.51
N GLY A 25 -1.29 14.43 8.93
CA GLY A 25 -1.68 14.51 7.52
C GLY A 25 -0.62 13.99 6.53
N GLU A 26 0.53 13.52 7.02
CA GLU A 26 1.59 12.95 6.17
C GLU A 26 1.11 11.68 5.46
N TYR A 27 0.25 10.88 6.11
CA TYR A 27 -0.36 9.72 5.47
C TYR A 27 -1.14 10.11 4.21
N SER A 28 -1.96 11.17 4.29
CA SER A 28 -2.75 11.64 3.15
C SER A 28 -1.84 12.13 2.02
N LYS A 29 -0.76 12.85 2.32
CA LYS A 29 0.23 13.29 1.31
C LYS A 29 0.93 12.12 0.62
N ILE A 30 1.32 11.10 1.38
CA ILE A 30 1.94 9.89 0.84
C ILE A 30 0.97 9.15 -0.08
N MET A 31 -0.29 9.00 0.34
CA MET A 31 -1.33 8.35 -0.46
C MET A 31 -1.66 9.13 -1.73
N GLU A 32 -1.68 10.46 -1.68
CA GLU A 32 -1.88 11.31 -2.84
C GLU A 32 -0.72 11.19 -3.84
N ALA A 33 0.52 11.20 -3.37
CA ALA A 33 1.70 10.99 -4.21
C ALA A 33 1.70 9.61 -4.88
N LEU A 34 1.35 8.56 -4.12
CA LEU A 34 1.19 7.22 -4.67
C LEU A 34 0.12 7.19 -5.76
N ARG A 35 -1.07 7.75 -5.47
CA ARG A 35 -2.17 7.79 -6.43
C ARG A 35 -1.79 8.51 -7.71
N SER A 36 -1.19 9.70 -7.61
CA SER A 36 -0.72 10.46 -8.79
C SER A 36 0.21 9.61 -9.66
N LYS A 37 1.15 8.88 -9.03
CA LYS A 37 2.10 8.04 -9.77
C LYS A 37 1.45 6.82 -10.41
N LEU A 38 0.51 6.18 -9.73
CA LEU A 38 -0.24 5.05 -10.30
C LEU A 38 -1.11 5.51 -11.47
N ASP A 39 -1.74 6.68 -11.35
CA ASP A 39 -2.58 7.28 -12.40
C ASP A 39 -1.72 7.67 -13.62
N GLU A 40 -0.60 8.38 -13.41
CA GLU A 40 0.38 8.74 -14.45
C GLU A 40 0.92 7.52 -15.21
N ALA A 41 1.11 6.40 -14.52
CA ALA A 41 1.59 5.14 -15.11
C ALA A 41 0.49 4.26 -15.72
N GLY A 42 -0.76 4.75 -15.75
CA GLY A 42 -1.92 3.99 -16.24
C GLY A 42 -2.14 2.68 -15.48
N TRP A 43 -1.72 2.61 -14.21
CA TRP A 43 -1.83 1.40 -13.40
C TRP A 43 -3.30 1.05 -13.13
N GLU A 44 -4.12 2.05 -12.78
CA GLU A 44 -5.54 1.84 -12.45
C GLU A 44 -6.29 1.21 -13.63
N ASP A 45 -6.08 1.73 -14.84
CA ASP A 45 -6.73 1.21 -16.04
C ASP A 45 -6.30 -0.22 -16.35
N ARG A 46 -5.00 -0.53 -16.26
CA ARG A 46 -4.50 -1.90 -16.50
C ARG A 46 -5.07 -2.90 -15.49
N VAL A 47 -5.13 -2.53 -14.20
CA VAL A 47 -5.71 -3.39 -13.16
C VAL A 47 -7.22 -3.59 -13.39
N ARG A 48 -7.93 -2.52 -13.79
CA ARG A 48 -9.36 -2.57 -14.10
C ARG A 48 -9.65 -3.48 -15.30
N ASP A 49 -8.83 -3.42 -16.35
CA ASP A 49 -9.01 -4.26 -17.53
C ASP A 49 -8.76 -5.74 -17.21
N LEU A 50 -7.72 -6.05 -16.42
CA LEU A 50 -7.46 -7.41 -15.93
C LEU A 50 -8.59 -7.93 -15.03
N ALA A 51 -9.14 -7.08 -14.15
CA ALA A 51 -10.28 -7.42 -13.31
C ALA A 51 -11.51 -7.78 -14.17
N ARG A 52 -11.79 -7.00 -15.21
CA ARG A 52 -12.90 -7.25 -16.15
C ARG A 52 -12.72 -8.56 -16.91
N GLU A 53 -11.50 -8.85 -17.36
CA GLU A 53 -11.20 -10.11 -18.05
C GLU A 53 -11.43 -11.32 -17.13
N LYS A 54 -10.89 -11.29 -15.91
CA LYS A 54 -11.08 -12.35 -14.92
C LYS A 54 -12.54 -12.54 -14.53
N ALA A 55 -13.28 -11.44 -14.31
CA ALA A 55 -14.69 -11.49 -13.92
C ALA A 55 -15.58 -12.16 -14.99
N ARG A 56 -15.25 -12.05 -16.28
CA ARG A 56 -15.99 -12.72 -17.36
C ARG A 56 -15.89 -14.24 -17.30
N GLY A 57 -14.85 -14.79 -16.65
CA GLY A 57 -14.65 -16.22 -16.50
C GLY A 57 -15.27 -16.82 -15.23
N GLN A 58 -15.86 -15.99 -14.35
CA GLN A 58 -16.46 -16.44 -13.10
C GLN A 58 -17.97 -16.64 -13.24
N GLU A 59 -18.42 -17.89 -13.11
CA GLU A 59 -19.83 -18.24 -12.97
C GLU A 59 -20.03 -19.15 -11.74
N PRO A 60 -20.63 -18.64 -10.64
CA PRO A 60 -21.16 -17.29 -10.44
C PRO A 60 -20.08 -16.23 -10.17
N PRO A 61 -20.36 -14.93 -10.38
CA PRO A 61 -19.43 -13.86 -10.01
C PRO A 61 -19.16 -13.80 -8.50
N ASN A 62 -17.89 -13.71 -8.09
CA ASN A 62 -17.49 -13.55 -6.70
C ASN A 62 -16.41 -12.48 -6.56
N LEU A 63 -16.78 -11.35 -5.94
CA LEU A 63 -15.89 -10.21 -5.76
C LEU A 63 -14.68 -10.53 -4.87
N GLN A 64 -14.86 -11.30 -3.79
CA GLN A 64 -13.78 -11.60 -2.87
C GLN A 64 -12.72 -12.48 -3.53
N GLU A 65 -13.16 -13.50 -4.27
CA GLU A 65 -12.26 -14.36 -5.06
C GLU A 65 -11.54 -13.54 -6.13
N LEU A 66 -12.27 -12.66 -6.84
CA LEU A 66 -11.67 -11.77 -7.84
C LEU A 66 -10.57 -10.88 -7.25
N VAL A 67 -10.82 -10.26 -6.08
CA VAL A 67 -9.82 -9.42 -5.41
C VAL A 67 -8.62 -10.24 -4.97
N ASN A 68 -8.84 -11.38 -4.31
CA ASN A 68 -7.77 -12.25 -3.84
C ASN A 68 -6.87 -12.74 -5.00
N ASP A 69 -7.47 -13.05 -6.16
CA ASP A 69 -6.76 -13.52 -7.34
C ASP A 69 -6.04 -12.40 -8.11
N LEU A 70 -6.53 -11.16 -8.01
CA LEU A 70 -6.01 -10.00 -8.73
C LEU A 70 -4.91 -9.28 -7.94
N GLU A 71 -5.04 -9.21 -6.61
CA GLU A 71 -4.18 -8.41 -5.73
C GLU A 71 -2.68 -8.68 -5.94
N PRO A 72 -2.18 -9.93 -6.03
CA PRO A 72 -0.75 -10.17 -6.26
C PRO A 72 -0.27 -9.57 -7.58
N THR A 73 -1.06 -9.70 -8.65
CA THR A 73 -0.71 -9.14 -9.96
C THR A 73 -0.75 -7.62 -9.94
N ALA A 74 -1.75 -7.04 -9.28
CA ALA A 74 -1.87 -5.59 -9.13
C ALA A 74 -0.67 -5.00 -8.37
N LEU A 75 -0.20 -5.67 -7.31
CA LEU A 75 0.98 -5.28 -6.54
C LEU A 75 2.29 -5.37 -7.35
N ASP A 76 2.43 -6.42 -8.18
CA ASP A 76 3.58 -6.58 -9.07
C ASP A 76 3.60 -5.56 -10.22
N MET A 77 2.43 -5.06 -10.61
CA MET A 77 2.30 -4.02 -11.65
C MET A 77 2.67 -2.62 -11.17
N ILE A 78 2.89 -2.42 -9.86
CA ILE A 78 3.26 -1.12 -9.29
C ILE A 78 4.61 -0.68 -9.87
N PRO A 79 4.68 0.52 -10.51
CA PRO A 79 5.92 1.05 -11.05
C PRO A 79 7.02 1.19 -9.97
N ALA A 80 8.25 0.88 -10.35
CA ALA A 80 9.39 0.92 -9.43
C ALA A 80 9.64 2.34 -8.88
N ASP A 81 9.47 3.37 -9.71
CA ASP A 81 9.60 4.78 -9.32
C ASP A 81 8.52 5.20 -8.31
N ALA A 82 7.27 4.77 -8.49
CA ALA A 82 6.19 4.99 -7.54
C ALA A 82 6.53 4.35 -6.17
N ARG A 83 7.02 3.11 -6.18
CA ARG A 83 7.46 2.41 -4.96
C ARG A 83 8.60 3.15 -4.28
N THR A 84 9.66 3.50 -5.01
CA THR A 84 10.83 4.20 -4.47
C THR A 84 10.45 5.56 -3.88
N GLN A 85 9.57 6.32 -4.54
CA GLN A 85 9.11 7.62 -4.04
C GLN A 85 8.36 7.47 -2.72
N VAL A 86 7.40 6.54 -2.63
CA VAL A 86 6.63 6.30 -1.41
C VAL A 86 7.52 5.81 -0.27
N GLU A 87 8.45 4.89 -0.55
CA GLU A 87 9.43 4.42 0.44
C GLU A 87 10.30 5.55 0.98
N ALA A 88 10.75 6.47 0.12
CA ALA A 88 11.51 7.64 0.53
C ALA A 88 10.70 8.57 1.45
N MET A 89 9.43 8.82 1.13
CA MET A 89 8.55 9.66 1.95
C MET A 89 8.27 9.02 3.32
N VAL A 90 7.99 7.72 3.35
CA VAL A 90 7.79 6.98 4.62
C VAL A 90 9.07 7.01 5.46
N ARG A 91 10.24 6.77 4.85
CA ARG A 91 11.53 6.81 5.54
C ARG A 91 11.80 8.19 6.15
N ALA A 92 11.61 9.26 5.38
CA ALA A 92 11.78 10.63 5.85
C ALA A 92 10.85 10.96 7.03
N PHE A 93 9.59 10.47 7.00
CA PHE A 93 8.67 10.65 8.11
C PHE A 93 9.12 9.92 9.38
N VAL A 94 9.60 8.67 9.23
CA VAL A 94 10.08 7.86 10.35
C VAL A 94 11.33 8.49 10.97
N GLU A 95 12.30 8.91 10.16
CA GLU A 95 13.53 9.59 10.62
C GLU A 95 13.19 10.85 11.43
N LYS A 96 12.33 11.72 10.90
CA LYS A 96 11.84 12.91 11.59
C LYS A 96 11.07 12.62 12.89
N SER A 97 10.50 11.42 13.02
CA SER A 97 9.68 11.04 14.18
C SER A 97 10.49 10.47 15.35
N ILE A 98 11.77 10.14 15.11
CA ILE A 98 12.70 9.52 16.08
C ILE A 98 13.63 10.57 16.71
N GLU A 99 13.84 11.71 16.04
CA GLU A 99 14.47 12.92 16.62
C GLU A 99 13.52 13.65 17.60
#